data_AF-A0AAF1JZ66-F1
#
_entry.id   AF-A0AAF1JZ66-F1
#
_cell.length_a   1.000
_cell.length_b   1.000
_cell.length_c   1.000
_cell.angle_alpha   90.00
_cell.angle_beta   90.00
_cell.angle_gamma   90.00
#
_symmetry.space_group_name_H-M   'P 1'
#
loop_
_entity.id
_entity.type
_entity.pdbx_description
1 polymer ?
#
loop_
_entity_poly.entity_id
_entity_poly.type
_entity_poly.pdbx_seq_one_letter_code
_entity_poly.pdbx_strand_id
1 'polypeptide(L)'
;MALTASMAEIAVYNMLRDAQHAGIGPGDLAFAAKSDIGPWDVAALRAGTARFKMLLIMRCPKKQSVGFQGVFVPKRMDHAHQKGSKNPVKTGEAGLAVHPDSGEIFVSDYDLMGVWERSPTAYARIDTGTKPRGENPVVDKLNTLFFDNRPGENKSPFQHGGQDDFKPSGGKSHPNLKITENCAAFREGEMRHLVGIDRIRAYYYQHELNFPYDSSGIYNGPSGD
;
A
#
# COMPACT_ATOMS: atom_id res chain seq x y z
N MET A 1 6.55 36.05 -10.89
CA MET A 1 5.78 34.84 -10.52
C MET A 1 6.60 34.10 -9.47
N ALA A 2 6.11 33.97 -8.23
CA ALA A 2 6.84 33.27 -7.17
C ALA A 2 6.49 31.77 -7.26
N LEU A 3 7.51 30.90 -7.30
CA LEU A 3 7.30 29.46 -7.18
C LEU A 3 7.04 29.14 -5.71
N THR A 4 5.89 28.53 -5.42
CA THR A 4 5.54 28.03 -4.09
C THR A 4 5.57 26.51 -4.10
N ALA A 5 6.24 25.91 -3.13
CA ALA A 5 6.27 24.45 -2.93
C ALA A 5 5.94 24.14 -1.46
N SER A 6 5.08 23.15 -1.24
CA SER A 6 4.79 22.62 0.09
C SER A 6 5.93 21.76 0.61
N MET A 7 5.99 21.57 1.94
CA MET A 7 6.97 20.65 2.56
C MET A 7 6.83 19.23 2.02
N ALA A 8 5.60 18.78 1.75
CA ALA A 8 5.34 17.46 1.19
C ALA A 8 5.92 17.32 -0.23
N GLU A 9 5.74 18.33 -1.09
CA GLU A 9 6.30 18.31 -2.44
C GLU A 9 7.84 18.30 -2.44
N ILE A 10 8.45 19.08 -1.53
CA ILE A 10 9.91 19.07 -1.34
C ILE A 10 10.40 17.71 -0.85
N ALA A 11 9.68 17.08 0.10
CA ALA A 11 10.01 15.75 0.59
C ALA A 11 9.95 14.69 -0.52
N VAL A 12 8.91 14.71 -1.35
CA VAL A 12 8.78 13.80 -2.51
C VAL A 12 9.90 14.04 -3.53
N TYR A 13 10.21 15.31 -3.82
CA TYR A 13 11.31 15.64 -4.73
C TYR A 13 12.65 15.11 -4.22
N ASN A 14 12.98 15.34 -2.94
CA ASN A 14 14.21 14.85 -2.33
C ASN A 14 14.26 13.31 -2.37
N MET A 15 13.17 12.64 -2.00
CA MET A 15 13.07 11.18 -2.05
C MET A 15 13.39 10.62 -3.44
N LEU A 16 12.81 11.20 -4.51
CA LEU A 16 13.06 10.76 -5.88
C LEU A 16 14.50 11.05 -6.34
N ARG A 17 15.04 12.22 -5.99
CA ARG A 17 16.44 12.59 -6.28
C ARG A 17 17.42 11.63 -5.59
N ASP A 18 17.19 11.36 -4.31
CA ASP A 18 18.09 10.52 -3.52
C ASP A 18 18.02 9.06 -4.00
N ALA A 19 16.85 8.58 -4.41
CA ALA A 19 16.69 7.28 -5.07
C ALA A 19 17.43 7.19 -6.41
N GLN A 20 17.40 8.27 -7.21
CA GLN A 20 18.17 8.34 -8.44
C GLN A 20 19.68 8.27 -8.16
N HIS A 21 20.18 9.01 -7.18
CA HIS A 21 21.59 8.95 -6.77
C HIS A 21 21.98 7.57 -6.21
N ALA A 22 21.07 6.87 -5.55
CA ALA A 22 21.25 5.51 -5.07
C ALA A 22 21.16 4.44 -6.20
N GLY A 23 20.94 4.85 -7.44
CA GLY A 23 20.93 3.95 -8.60
C GLY A 23 19.62 3.20 -8.83
N ILE A 24 18.49 3.66 -8.26
CA ILE A 24 17.18 3.10 -8.59
C ILE A 24 16.90 3.35 -10.09
N GLY A 25 16.46 2.29 -10.78
CA GLY A 25 16.28 2.31 -12.23
C GLY A 25 15.21 3.32 -12.68
N PRO A 26 15.35 3.91 -13.88
CA PRO A 26 14.45 4.96 -14.36
C PRO A 26 12.98 4.49 -14.49
N GLY A 27 12.76 3.20 -14.79
CA GLY A 27 11.41 2.63 -14.82
C GLY A 27 10.73 2.59 -13.45
N ASP A 28 11.48 2.28 -12.39
CA ASP A 28 10.98 2.25 -11.01
C ASP A 28 10.72 3.67 -10.50
N LEU A 29 11.61 4.64 -10.80
CA LEU A 29 11.40 6.06 -10.49
C LEU A 29 10.16 6.64 -11.19
N ALA A 30 9.99 6.34 -12.49
CA ALA A 30 8.84 6.82 -13.26
C ALA A 30 7.53 6.20 -12.76
N PHE A 31 7.56 4.95 -12.29
CA PHE A 31 6.40 4.32 -11.67
C PHE A 31 6.09 4.93 -10.31
N ALA A 32 7.09 5.08 -9.44
CA ALA A 32 6.98 5.72 -8.13
C ALA A 32 6.34 7.11 -8.20
N ALA A 33 6.79 7.95 -9.14
CA ALA A 33 6.25 9.28 -9.37
C ALA A 33 4.77 9.30 -9.83
N LYS A 34 4.26 8.18 -10.37
CA LYS A 34 2.87 8.03 -10.82
C LYS A 34 1.97 7.39 -9.77
N SER A 35 2.47 6.38 -9.07
CA SER A 35 1.70 5.59 -8.10
C SER A 35 1.81 6.11 -6.67
N ASP A 36 2.61 7.16 -6.42
CA ASP A 36 2.90 7.66 -5.08
C ASP A 36 3.43 6.57 -4.13
N ILE A 37 4.11 5.54 -4.64
CA ILE A 37 4.80 4.52 -3.82
C ILE A 37 6.29 4.87 -3.79
N GLY A 38 6.94 4.69 -2.64
CA GLY A 38 8.37 4.98 -2.49
C GLY A 38 9.21 4.22 -3.54
N PRO A 39 10.21 4.87 -4.17
CA PRO A 39 10.95 4.25 -5.28
C PRO A 39 11.74 3.00 -4.88
N TRP A 40 12.26 2.94 -3.64
CA TRP A 40 12.87 1.72 -3.11
C TRP A 40 11.86 0.60 -2.91
N ASP A 41 10.65 0.92 -2.45
CA ASP A 41 9.58 -0.06 -2.28
C ASP A 41 9.06 -0.56 -3.63
N VAL A 42 8.94 0.31 -4.64
CA VAL A 42 8.62 -0.08 -6.02
C VAL A 42 9.65 -1.11 -6.53
N ALA A 43 10.95 -0.80 -6.42
CA ALA A 43 12.00 -1.71 -6.82
C ALA A 43 11.99 -3.03 -6.00
N ALA A 44 11.71 -2.94 -4.70
CA ALA A 44 11.55 -4.06 -3.77
C ALA A 44 10.44 -5.02 -4.24
N LEU A 45 9.23 -4.49 -4.39
CA LEU A 45 8.03 -5.20 -4.80
C LEU A 45 8.18 -5.79 -6.20
N ARG A 46 8.72 -5.02 -7.16
CA ARG A 46 8.96 -5.51 -8.52
C ARG A 46 9.88 -6.73 -8.53
N ALA A 47 11.08 -6.62 -7.99
CA ALA A 47 12.01 -7.76 -8.02
C ALA A 47 11.58 -8.90 -7.08
N GLY A 48 10.80 -8.61 -6.02
CA GLY A 48 10.29 -9.64 -5.11
C GLY A 48 9.23 -10.49 -5.79
N THR A 49 8.28 -9.83 -6.48
CA THR A 49 7.24 -10.53 -7.24
C THR A 49 7.83 -11.36 -8.36
N ALA A 50 8.87 -10.86 -9.05
CA ALA A 50 9.61 -11.63 -10.05
C ALA A 50 10.27 -12.89 -9.48
N ARG A 51 10.95 -12.74 -8.32
CA ARG A 51 11.71 -13.83 -7.68
C ARG A 51 10.80 -14.92 -7.12
N PHE A 52 9.72 -14.53 -6.44
CA PHE A 52 8.84 -15.45 -5.73
C PHE A 52 7.59 -15.82 -6.52
N LYS A 53 7.50 -15.37 -7.78
CA LYS A 53 6.36 -15.65 -8.67
C LYS A 53 5.03 -15.24 -8.03
N MET A 54 4.95 -13.98 -7.62
CA MET A 54 3.80 -13.44 -6.90
C MET A 54 3.08 -12.35 -7.69
N LEU A 55 1.81 -12.14 -7.32
CA LEU A 55 0.99 -11.00 -7.71
C LEU A 55 0.55 -10.28 -6.44
N LEU A 56 0.73 -8.96 -6.39
CA LEU A 56 0.26 -8.10 -5.31
C LEU A 56 -0.57 -6.96 -5.91
N ILE A 57 -1.64 -6.59 -5.22
CA ILE A 57 -2.39 -5.37 -5.47
C ILE A 57 -2.46 -4.60 -4.16
N MET A 58 -2.16 -3.31 -4.19
CA MET A 58 -2.21 -2.43 -3.04
C MET A 58 -2.71 -1.05 -3.44
N ARG A 59 -3.33 -0.36 -2.49
CA ARG A 59 -3.75 1.02 -2.68
C ARG A 59 -2.53 1.92 -2.57
N CYS A 60 -2.47 2.88 -3.48
CA CYS A 60 -1.48 3.93 -3.44
C CYS A 60 -1.74 4.83 -2.22
N PRO A 61 -0.70 5.23 -1.47
CA PRO A 61 -0.89 6.17 -0.38
C PRO A 61 -1.28 7.54 -0.92
N LYS A 62 -1.57 8.48 -0.01
CA LYS A 62 -1.72 9.88 -0.41
C LYS A 62 -0.39 10.41 -0.93
N LYS A 63 -0.42 11.13 -2.06
CA LYS A 63 0.75 11.83 -2.64
C LYS A 63 1.57 12.60 -1.62
N GLN A 64 0.92 13.32 -0.70
CA GLN A 64 1.62 14.14 0.28
C GLN A 64 2.37 13.30 1.32
N SER A 65 2.01 12.03 1.51
CA SER A 65 2.60 11.14 2.52
C SER A 65 3.84 10.39 2.04
N VAL A 66 4.00 10.18 0.72
CA VAL A 66 5.04 9.28 0.20
C VAL A 66 6.46 9.73 0.57
N GLY A 67 6.72 11.04 0.55
CA GLY A 67 8.04 11.59 0.93
C GLY A 67 8.42 11.38 2.40
N PHE A 68 7.48 10.91 3.23
CA PHE A 68 7.67 10.66 4.67
C PHE A 68 7.67 9.16 5.02
N GLN A 69 7.47 8.29 4.03
CA GLN A 69 7.53 6.84 4.17
C GLN A 69 8.94 6.41 4.60
N GLY A 70 9.03 5.54 5.61
CA GLY A 70 10.31 5.11 6.20
C GLY A 70 11.03 6.17 7.05
N VAL A 71 10.56 7.42 7.06
CA VAL A 71 11.07 8.49 7.94
C VAL A 71 10.26 8.56 9.24
N PHE A 72 8.93 8.49 9.12
CA PHE A 72 8.02 8.49 10.27
C PHE A 72 7.41 7.10 10.47
N VAL A 73 6.99 6.84 11.71
CA VAL A 73 6.34 5.57 12.06
C VAL A 73 5.00 5.48 11.30
N PRO A 74 4.71 4.35 10.63
CA PRO A 74 3.43 4.15 9.98
C PRO A 74 2.30 4.09 11.02
N LYS A 75 1.14 4.62 10.65
CA LYS A 75 -0.02 4.66 11.54
C LYS A 75 -0.51 3.24 11.85
N ARG A 76 -0.47 2.86 13.12
CA ARG A 76 -1.03 1.59 13.60
C ARG A 76 -2.53 1.72 13.92
N MET A 77 -3.22 0.59 13.98
CA MET A 77 -4.66 0.51 14.27
C MET A 77 -5.03 1.02 15.68
N ASP A 78 -4.14 0.87 16.65
CA ASP A 78 -4.28 1.40 18.02
C ASP A 78 -4.16 2.93 18.07
N HIS A 79 -3.32 3.53 17.21
CA HIS A 79 -3.20 4.98 17.03
C HIS A 79 -4.37 5.56 16.20
N ALA A 80 -5.34 4.72 15.83
CA ALA A 80 -6.36 5.12 14.90
C ALA A 80 -7.33 6.14 15.45
N HIS A 81 -7.58 6.18 16.77
CA HIS A 81 -8.67 6.95 17.38
C HIS A 81 -8.20 7.79 18.56
N GLN A 82 -8.72 9.01 18.65
CA GLN A 82 -8.68 9.81 19.87
C GLN A 82 -9.32 9.06 21.03
N LYS A 83 -8.80 9.22 22.26
CA LYS A 83 -9.39 8.60 23.45
C LYS A 83 -10.83 9.12 23.63
N GLY A 84 -11.81 8.21 23.57
CA GLY A 84 -13.24 8.56 23.68
C GLY A 84 -13.90 9.05 22.38
N SER A 85 -13.19 9.05 21.26
CA SER A 85 -13.71 9.44 19.94
C SER A 85 -13.83 8.24 19.01
N LYS A 86 -14.92 8.17 18.25
CA LYS A 86 -15.06 7.24 17.12
C LYS A 86 -14.39 7.75 15.84
N ASN A 87 -13.90 9.00 15.84
CA ASN A 87 -13.30 9.60 14.66
C ASN A 87 -11.82 9.23 14.57
N PRO A 88 -11.37 8.67 13.43
CA PRO A 88 -9.99 8.32 13.29
C PRO A 88 -9.10 9.56 13.10
N VAL A 89 -7.88 9.55 13.64
CA VAL A 89 -6.88 10.60 13.39
C VAL A 89 -6.49 10.56 11.91
N LYS A 90 -6.75 11.62 11.15
CA LYS A 90 -6.54 11.63 9.70
C LYS A 90 -5.25 12.35 9.33
N THR A 91 -4.58 11.83 8.32
CA THR A 91 -3.47 12.51 7.63
C THR A 91 -3.99 13.76 6.94
N GLY A 92 -3.46 14.91 7.34
CA GLY A 92 -3.81 16.22 6.79
C GLY A 92 -3.12 16.51 5.46
N GLU A 93 -3.19 17.76 5.02
CA GLU A 93 -2.57 18.23 3.77
C GLU A 93 -1.04 18.17 3.79
N ALA A 94 -0.43 18.18 4.98
CA ALA A 94 1.01 18.02 5.15
C ALA A 94 1.51 16.58 4.91
N GLY A 95 0.62 15.61 4.65
CA GLY A 95 1.01 14.21 4.43
C GLY A 95 1.33 13.42 5.71
N LEU A 96 1.23 14.07 6.87
CA LEU A 96 1.42 13.51 8.20
C LEU A 96 0.12 13.62 9.01
N ALA A 97 0.00 12.76 10.01
CA ALA A 97 -1.02 12.82 11.05
C ALA A 97 -0.33 13.00 12.41
N VAL A 98 -0.95 13.75 13.30
CA VAL A 98 -0.46 13.99 14.66
C VAL A 98 -1.51 13.49 15.64
N HIS A 99 -1.14 12.61 16.56
CA HIS A 99 -2.06 12.19 17.62
C HIS A 99 -2.32 13.40 18.52
N PRO A 100 -3.58 13.80 18.69
CA PRO A 100 -3.91 15.00 19.45
C PRO A 100 -3.62 14.85 20.95
N ASP A 101 -3.69 13.62 21.48
CA ASP A 101 -3.46 13.36 22.90
C ASP A 101 -1.99 13.09 23.25
N SER A 102 -1.22 12.44 22.36
CA SER A 102 0.18 12.04 22.62
C SER A 102 1.21 12.91 21.89
N GLY A 103 0.79 13.70 20.90
CA GLY A 103 1.68 14.49 20.04
C GLY A 103 2.49 13.65 19.04
N GLU A 104 2.31 12.33 19.01
CA GLU A 104 3.06 11.45 18.12
C GLU A 104 2.71 11.71 16.66
N ILE A 105 3.73 11.70 15.80
CA ILE A 105 3.59 11.94 14.36
C ILE A 105 3.67 10.61 13.63
N PHE A 106 2.74 10.38 12.72
CA PHE A 106 2.68 9.17 11.89
C PHE A 106 2.38 9.48 10.43
N VAL A 107 2.79 8.55 9.58
CA VAL A 107 2.52 8.56 8.14
C VAL A 107 1.50 7.47 7.80
N SER A 108 0.67 7.70 6.79
CA SER A 108 -0.21 6.64 6.25
C SER A 108 0.64 5.51 5.66
N ASP A 109 0.31 4.27 5.91
CA ASP A 109 0.98 3.09 5.36
C ASP A 109 0.44 2.71 3.96
N TYR A 110 1.06 1.70 3.35
CA TYR A 110 0.52 1.04 2.16
C TYR A 110 -0.56 0.07 2.58
N ASP A 111 -1.74 0.23 2.00
CA ASP A 111 -2.88 -0.62 2.27
C ASP A 111 -2.91 -1.73 1.22
N LEU A 112 -2.35 -2.89 1.59
CA LEU A 112 -2.35 -4.09 0.77
C LEU A 112 -3.81 -4.47 0.50
N MET A 113 -4.20 -4.73 -0.74
CA MET A 113 -5.52 -5.31 -1.04
C MET A 113 -5.43 -6.82 -1.06
N GLY A 114 -4.42 -7.33 -1.76
CA GLY A 114 -4.30 -8.75 -1.98
C GLY A 114 -2.95 -9.25 -2.42
N VAL A 115 -2.73 -10.54 -2.13
CA VAL A 115 -1.51 -11.27 -2.44
C VAL A 115 -1.88 -12.64 -3.00
N TRP A 116 -1.24 -13.01 -4.09
CA TRP A 116 -1.37 -14.31 -4.70
C TRP A 116 0.00 -14.88 -5.07
N GLU A 117 0.11 -16.19 -4.98
CA GLU A 117 1.24 -16.97 -5.47
C GLU A 117 0.86 -17.62 -6.80
N ARG A 118 1.79 -17.63 -7.76
CA ARG A 118 1.59 -18.29 -9.05
C ARG A 118 1.68 -19.80 -8.85
N SER A 119 0.57 -20.49 -9.06
CA SER A 119 0.55 -21.94 -9.30
C SER A 119 0.85 -22.21 -10.79
N PRO A 120 1.06 -23.49 -11.20
CA PRO A 120 1.36 -23.81 -12.59
C PRO A 120 0.36 -23.22 -13.59
N THR A 121 -0.92 -23.17 -13.23
CA THR A 121 -2.01 -22.73 -14.12
C THR A 121 -2.65 -21.41 -13.70
N ALA A 122 -2.71 -21.07 -12.42
CA ALA A 122 -3.49 -19.95 -11.91
C ALA A 122 -2.76 -19.16 -10.80
N TYR A 123 -3.37 -18.09 -10.30
CA TYR A 123 -2.92 -17.42 -9.09
C TYR A 123 -3.73 -17.91 -7.89
N ALA A 124 -3.06 -18.50 -6.91
CA ALA A 124 -3.67 -18.93 -5.65
C ALA A 124 -3.57 -17.80 -4.61
N ARG A 125 -4.70 -17.42 -4.02
CA ARG A 125 -4.74 -16.38 -2.99
C ARG A 125 -3.96 -16.83 -1.75
N ILE A 126 -3.14 -15.94 -1.20
CA ILE A 126 -2.55 -16.09 0.13
C ILE A 126 -3.46 -15.35 1.10
N ASP A 127 -4.13 -16.06 2.02
CA ASP A 127 -4.89 -15.42 3.09
C ASP A 127 -3.91 -14.75 4.05
N THR A 128 -3.91 -13.43 4.03
CA THR A 128 -3.05 -12.61 4.87
C THR A 128 -3.73 -12.20 6.18
N GLY A 129 -5.00 -12.54 6.40
CA GLY A 129 -5.73 -12.34 7.64
C GLY A 129 -5.87 -10.89 8.11
N THR A 130 -6.33 -10.71 9.36
CA THR A 130 -6.67 -9.40 9.95
C THR A 130 -5.67 -8.88 10.97
N LYS A 131 -4.74 -9.73 11.41
CA LYS A 131 -3.81 -9.38 12.48
C LYS A 131 -2.76 -8.37 11.99
N PRO A 132 -2.33 -7.44 12.85
CA PRO A 132 -1.26 -6.51 12.51
C PRO A 132 0.09 -7.23 12.39
N ARG A 133 1.05 -6.56 11.78
CA ARG A 133 2.47 -6.95 11.74
C ARG A 133 3.01 -7.24 13.14
N GLY A 134 3.86 -8.26 13.26
CA GLY A 134 4.37 -8.77 14.54
C GLY A 134 3.45 -9.77 15.24
N GLU A 135 2.18 -9.82 14.84
CA GLU A 135 1.20 -10.83 15.28
C GLU A 135 0.71 -11.71 14.12
N ASN A 136 1.17 -11.40 12.90
CA ASN A 136 0.72 -12.00 11.66
C ASN A 136 1.91 -12.62 10.92
N PRO A 137 2.13 -13.94 11.05
CA PRO A 137 3.30 -14.59 10.49
C PRO A 137 3.34 -14.54 8.95
N VAL A 138 2.18 -14.40 8.29
CA VAL A 138 2.13 -14.26 6.82
C VAL A 138 2.63 -12.89 6.41
N VAL A 139 2.16 -11.81 7.06
CA VAL A 139 2.61 -10.45 6.80
C VAL A 139 4.11 -10.30 7.12
N ASP A 140 4.57 -10.88 8.23
CA ASP A 140 5.98 -10.85 8.58
C ASP A 140 6.84 -11.60 7.55
N LYS A 141 6.39 -12.76 7.07
CA LYS A 141 7.05 -13.48 5.96
C LYS A 141 7.09 -12.64 4.69
N LEU A 142 5.99 -11.99 4.30
CA LEU A 142 5.98 -11.10 3.13
C LEU A 142 7.00 -9.96 3.30
N ASN A 143 7.04 -9.34 4.47
CA ASN A 143 8.01 -8.29 4.74
C ASN A 143 9.46 -8.77 4.60
N THR A 144 9.77 -9.99 5.07
CA THR A 144 11.09 -10.60 4.86
C THR A 144 11.41 -10.86 3.39
N LEU A 145 10.42 -11.31 2.60
CA LEU A 145 10.60 -11.59 1.16
C LEU A 145 10.83 -10.30 0.36
N PHE A 146 10.12 -9.23 0.66
CA PHE A 146 10.15 -7.99 -0.13
C PHE A 146 11.17 -6.98 0.37
N PHE A 147 11.26 -6.75 1.69
CA PHE A 147 11.94 -5.58 2.25
C PHE A 147 13.21 -5.93 3.03
N ASP A 148 13.25 -7.02 3.82
CA ASP A 148 14.39 -7.24 4.75
C ASP A 148 15.70 -7.58 4.04
N ASN A 149 15.63 -8.32 2.92
CA ASN A 149 16.81 -8.82 2.22
C ASN A 149 17.45 -7.82 1.23
N ARG A 150 17.13 -6.52 1.34
CA ARG A 150 17.64 -5.51 0.39
C ARG A 150 18.30 -4.31 1.05
N PRO A 151 19.47 -3.87 0.53
CA PRO A 151 20.07 -2.61 0.91
C PRO A 151 19.24 -1.45 0.33
N GLY A 152 18.96 -0.45 1.15
CA GLY A 152 18.18 0.73 0.80
C GLY A 152 17.58 1.38 2.04
N GLU A 153 17.51 2.72 2.01
CA GLU A 153 16.87 3.54 3.03
C GLU A 153 15.37 3.69 2.69
N ASN A 154 14.54 4.03 3.68
CA ASN A 154 13.09 4.25 3.55
C ASN A 154 12.26 3.04 3.08
N LYS A 155 12.29 1.97 3.89
CA LYS A 155 11.38 0.83 3.72
C LYS A 155 10.05 1.13 4.39
N SER A 156 8.95 0.96 3.66
CA SER A 156 7.60 0.98 4.24
C SER A 156 6.98 -0.42 4.23
N PRO A 157 7.32 -1.25 5.24
CA PRO A 157 6.81 -2.61 5.34
C PRO A 157 5.30 -2.62 5.52
N PHE A 158 4.67 -3.73 5.13
CA PHE A 158 3.26 -3.98 5.35
C PHE A 158 2.94 -4.02 6.85
N GLN A 159 1.94 -3.25 7.29
CA GLN A 159 1.56 -3.18 8.70
C GLN A 159 0.41 -4.12 9.08
N HIS A 160 -0.32 -4.63 8.10
CA HIS A 160 -1.44 -5.53 8.29
C HIS A 160 -1.63 -6.41 7.04
N GLY A 161 -2.53 -7.39 7.15
CA GLY A 161 -2.94 -8.20 6.01
C GLY A 161 -3.72 -7.39 4.97
N GLY A 162 -4.00 -8.01 3.84
CA GLY A 162 -4.74 -7.47 2.74
C GLY A 162 -6.16 -7.08 3.14
N GLN A 163 -6.61 -5.92 2.65
CA GLN A 163 -7.94 -5.41 2.81
C GLN A 163 -8.98 -6.45 2.38
N ASP A 164 -8.77 -7.17 1.27
CA ASP A 164 -9.73 -8.17 0.79
C ASP A 164 -9.86 -9.39 1.73
N ASP A 165 -8.89 -9.63 2.62
CA ASP A 165 -8.92 -10.71 3.62
C ASP A 165 -9.46 -10.22 4.97
N PHE A 166 -9.84 -8.93 5.06
CA PHE A 166 -10.25 -8.33 6.32
C PHE A 166 -11.59 -8.89 6.79
N LYS A 167 -11.59 -9.52 7.96
CA LYS A 167 -12.78 -10.03 8.66
C LYS A 167 -13.10 -9.09 9.82
N PRO A 168 -14.08 -8.17 9.65
CA PRO A 168 -14.40 -7.20 10.69
C PRO A 168 -14.90 -7.91 11.96
N SER A 169 -14.43 -7.49 13.13
CA SER A 169 -14.96 -7.93 14.42
C SER A 169 -15.74 -6.79 15.10
N GLY A 170 -16.75 -7.15 15.90
CA GLY A 170 -17.41 -6.22 16.82
C GLY A 170 -18.09 -5.00 16.17
N GLY A 171 -18.91 -5.22 15.14
CA GLY A 171 -19.72 -4.15 14.51
C GLY A 171 -18.94 -3.18 13.61
N LYS A 172 -17.68 -3.47 13.30
CA LYS A 172 -16.91 -2.75 12.27
C LYS A 172 -17.35 -3.18 10.87
N SER A 173 -17.24 -2.29 9.90
CA SER A 173 -17.48 -2.59 8.49
C SER A 173 -16.19 -2.98 7.78
N HIS A 174 -16.33 -3.75 6.71
CA HIS A 174 -15.23 -3.94 5.76
C HIS A 174 -14.87 -2.58 5.11
N PRO A 175 -13.58 -2.26 4.89
CA PRO A 175 -13.23 -1.07 4.13
C PRO A 175 -13.73 -1.16 2.69
N ASN A 176 -14.23 -0.04 2.17
CA ASN A 176 -14.69 0.13 0.79
C ASN A 176 -13.59 0.76 -0.07
N LEU A 177 -13.70 0.60 -1.39
CA LEU A 177 -12.91 1.34 -2.36
C LEU A 177 -13.62 2.61 -2.79
N LYS A 178 -12.85 3.67 -3.07
CA LYS A 178 -13.39 4.84 -3.75
C LYS A 178 -13.53 4.58 -5.24
N ILE A 179 -14.49 5.23 -5.90
CA ILE A 179 -14.62 5.15 -7.37
C ILE A 179 -13.33 5.62 -8.06
N THR A 180 -12.66 6.61 -7.47
CA THR A 180 -11.38 7.18 -7.94
C THR A 180 -10.17 6.58 -7.21
N GLU A 181 -10.27 5.37 -6.65
CA GLU A 181 -9.16 4.74 -5.94
C GLU A 181 -7.94 4.60 -6.86
N ASN A 182 -6.75 4.86 -6.31
CA ASN A 182 -5.49 4.62 -6.98
C ASN A 182 -4.87 3.37 -6.39
N CYS A 183 -4.58 2.39 -7.24
CA CYS A 183 -3.89 1.17 -6.84
C CYS A 183 -2.66 0.91 -7.70
N ALA A 184 -1.70 0.20 -7.13
CA ALA A 184 -0.58 -0.38 -7.86
C ALA A 184 -0.70 -1.90 -7.85
N ALA A 185 -0.45 -2.51 -9.00
CA ALA A 185 -0.30 -3.95 -9.12
C ALA A 185 1.14 -4.30 -9.50
N PHE A 186 1.69 -5.28 -8.79
CA PHE A 186 3.01 -5.86 -9.06
C PHE A 186 2.81 -7.34 -9.38
N ARG A 187 3.24 -7.78 -10.55
CA ARG A 187 3.02 -9.15 -11.03
C ARG A 187 4.28 -9.69 -11.66
N GLU A 188 4.96 -10.61 -10.99
CA GLU A 188 6.14 -11.29 -11.52
C GLU A 188 7.21 -10.35 -12.10
N GLY A 189 7.38 -9.15 -11.53
CA GLY A 189 8.31 -8.14 -12.02
C GLY A 189 7.73 -7.10 -12.98
N GLU A 190 6.47 -7.25 -13.38
CA GLU A 190 5.70 -6.21 -14.06
C GLU A 190 5.02 -5.29 -13.05
N MET A 191 4.79 -4.04 -13.46
CA MET A 191 4.14 -3.03 -12.65
C MET A 191 3.02 -2.35 -13.44
N ARG A 192 1.84 -2.18 -12.84
CA ARG A 192 0.73 -1.41 -13.40
C ARG A 192 0.16 -0.43 -12.38
N HIS A 193 -0.08 0.79 -12.84
CA HIS A 193 -0.84 1.78 -12.09
C HIS A 193 -2.30 1.71 -12.54
N LEU A 194 -3.20 1.50 -11.59
CA LEU A 194 -4.62 1.27 -11.79
C LEU A 194 -5.39 2.44 -11.16
N VAL A 195 -5.94 3.30 -12.01
CA VAL A 195 -6.71 4.48 -11.57
C VAL A 195 -8.19 4.24 -11.81
N GLY A 196 -8.95 4.23 -10.72
CA GLY A 196 -10.39 4.04 -10.69
C GLY A 196 -10.83 2.59 -10.64
N ILE A 197 -12.00 2.37 -10.04
CA ILE A 197 -12.51 1.04 -9.71
C ILE A 197 -12.65 0.12 -10.92
N ASP A 198 -13.04 0.64 -12.09
CA ASP A 198 -13.21 -0.18 -13.29
C ASP A 198 -11.89 -0.74 -13.81
N ARG A 199 -10.79 0.02 -13.68
CA ARG A 199 -9.44 -0.44 -14.05
C ARG A 199 -8.94 -1.49 -13.06
N ILE A 200 -9.26 -1.33 -11.77
CA ILE A 200 -8.93 -2.31 -10.74
C ILE A 200 -9.71 -3.61 -11.00
N ARG A 201 -11.03 -3.54 -11.17
CA ARG A 201 -11.88 -4.69 -11.48
C ARG A 201 -11.43 -5.43 -12.75
N ALA A 202 -11.17 -4.68 -13.83
CA ALA A 202 -10.68 -5.28 -15.07
C ALA A 202 -9.34 -6.00 -14.88
N TYR A 203 -8.46 -5.49 -14.01
CA TYR A 203 -7.19 -6.14 -13.70
C TYR A 203 -7.39 -7.45 -12.92
N TYR A 204 -8.30 -7.48 -11.95
CA TYR A 204 -8.67 -8.71 -11.24
C TYR A 204 -9.17 -9.76 -12.24
N TYR A 205 -10.13 -9.42 -13.10
CA TYR A 205 -10.69 -10.37 -14.07
C TYR A 205 -9.70 -10.80 -15.14
N GLN A 206 -8.81 -9.91 -15.61
CA GLN A 206 -7.74 -10.25 -16.54
C GLN A 206 -6.85 -11.38 -16.01
N HIS A 207 -6.72 -11.49 -14.69
CA HIS A 207 -5.88 -12.47 -14.02
C HIS A 207 -6.67 -13.56 -13.28
N GLU A 208 -7.95 -13.72 -13.62
CA GLU A 208 -8.84 -14.74 -13.02
C GLU A 208 -8.91 -14.63 -11.49
N LEU A 209 -8.83 -13.40 -10.98
CA LEU A 209 -8.91 -13.10 -9.55
C LEU A 209 -10.34 -12.68 -9.20
N ASN A 210 -10.79 -13.10 -8.02
CA ASN A 210 -12.06 -12.66 -7.44
C ASN A 210 -12.00 -11.20 -6.99
N PHE A 211 -12.86 -10.35 -7.56
CA PHE A 211 -13.00 -8.95 -7.15
C PHE A 211 -14.17 -8.80 -6.16
N PRO A 212 -13.91 -8.51 -4.86
CA PRO A 212 -14.93 -8.61 -3.81
C PRO A 212 -15.69 -7.28 -3.56
N TYR A 213 -15.78 -6.42 -4.57
CA TYR A 213 -16.44 -5.13 -4.49
C TYR A 213 -17.44 -4.96 -5.64
N ASP A 214 -18.55 -4.27 -5.36
CA ASP A 214 -19.56 -3.94 -6.37
C ASP A 214 -19.11 -2.83 -7.33
N SER A 215 -20.04 -2.35 -8.17
CA SER A 215 -19.79 -1.23 -9.10
C SER A 215 -19.44 0.09 -8.42
N SER A 216 -19.87 0.26 -7.17
CA SER A 216 -19.71 1.48 -6.37
C SER A 216 -18.52 1.41 -5.42
N GLY A 217 -17.80 0.28 -5.36
CA GLY A 217 -16.68 0.05 -4.45
C GLY A 217 -17.09 -0.41 -3.07
N ILE A 218 -18.36 -0.77 -2.87
CA ILE A 218 -18.83 -1.36 -1.62
C ILE A 218 -18.40 -2.82 -1.59
N TYR A 219 -17.76 -3.22 -0.51
CA TYR A 219 -17.38 -4.63 -0.31
C TYR A 219 -18.64 -5.50 -0.20
N ASN A 220 -18.75 -6.52 -1.04
CA ASN A 220 -19.88 -7.45 -1.06
C ASN A 220 -19.49 -8.90 -0.74
N GLY A 221 -18.25 -9.11 -0.28
CA GLY A 221 -17.70 -10.43 0.00
C GLY A 221 -16.95 -11.01 -1.20
N PRO A 222 -16.21 -12.11 -1.00
CA PRO A 222 -15.66 -12.87 -2.12
C PRO A 222 -16.83 -13.35 -3.00
N SER A 223 -16.82 -12.98 -4.29
CA SER A 223 -17.73 -13.52 -5.29
C SER A 223 -17.39 -15.01 -5.45
N GLY A 224 -18.26 -15.94 -5.08
CA GLY A 224 -17.94 -17.38 -4.92
C GLY A 224 -16.98 -17.99 -5.95
N ASP A 225 -16.10 -18.88 -5.45
CA ASP A 225 -15.13 -19.68 -6.22
C ASP A 225 -15.76 -20.52 -7.34
#